data_AF-K8E5X8-F1
#
_entry.id   AF-K8E5X8-F1
#
_cell.length_a   1.000
_cell.length_b   1.000
_cell.length_c   1.000
_cell.angle_alpha   90.00
_cell.angle_beta   90.00
_cell.angle_gamma   90.00
#
_symmetry.space_group_name_H-M   'P 1'
#
loop_
_entity.id
_entity.type
_entity.pdbx_description
1 polymer ?
#
loop_
_entity_poly.entity_id
_entity_poly.type
_entity_poly.pdbx_seq_one_letter_code
_entity_poly.pdbx_strand_id
1 'polypeptide(L)'
;MTIIMMGFLFIFLIKNQKKITLKLVLFVAVCLVAGGYIFGVSGNIRVNNTYQTGAPATNGDMFMLIGGATDEFKESPIPKEFFWVYIYGASPLANFQKTIKDYQPGRDINFNDLFIFLVTQIAPDFISKRVESSMNIKVDELSLITPELNVGTSFIVAYVILGWPGVVLFTLILFTGALGYIWLLKRLTSTYFLSGLVILNTLFLMNTFSNMLSFSGLSFQLVYPILLGLLEKHKQKKSVVNIK
;
A
#
# COMPACT_ATOMS: atom_id res chain seq x y z
N MET A 1 13.52 0.89 3.04
CA MET A 1 13.71 0.47 4.44
C MET A 1 12.41 -0.04 5.07
N THR A 2 11.31 0.73 5.02
CA THR A 2 10.00 0.36 5.59
C THR A 2 9.43 -0.97 5.07
N ILE A 3 9.47 -1.21 3.76
CA ILE A 3 9.01 -2.46 3.13
C ILE A 3 9.76 -3.70 3.69
N ILE A 4 11.06 -3.56 3.94
CA ILE A 4 11.88 -4.65 4.48
C ILE A 4 11.51 -4.93 5.95
N MET A 5 11.28 -3.87 6.74
CA MET A 5 10.83 -4.01 8.12
C MET A 5 9.47 -4.72 8.22
N MET A 6 8.54 -4.42 7.31
CA MET A 6 7.26 -5.13 7.18
C MET A 6 7.47 -6.60 6.83
N GLY A 7 8.41 -6.90 5.93
CA GLY A 7 8.80 -8.28 5.63
C GLY A 7 9.29 -9.03 6.87
N PHE A 8 10.17 -8.42 7.68
CA PHE A 8 10.62 -9.02 8.94
C PHE A 8 9.48 -9.22 9.94
N LEU A 9 8.54 -8.27 10.04
CA LEU A 9 7.34 -8.43 10.85
C LEU A 9 6.54 -9.67 10.42
N PHE A 10 6.26 -9.83 9.13
CA PHE A 10 5.51 -11.00 8.65
C PHE A 10 6.27 -12.32 8.85
N ILE A 11 7.60 -12.34 8.67
CA ILE A 11 8.42 -13.52 9.01
C ILE A 11 8.24 -13.88 10.49
N PHE A 12 8.37 -12.88 11.37
CA PHE A 12 8.24 -13.06 12.81
C PHE A 12 6.85 -13.61 13.17
N LEU A 13 5.78 -12.99 12.64
CA LEU A 13 4.39 -13.41 12.90
C LEU A 13 4.14 -14.84 12.42
N ILE A 14 4.54 -15.19 11.19
CA ILE A 14 4.31 -16.52 10.62
C ILE A 14 5.06 -17.60 11.43
N LYS A 15 6.34 -17.36 11.75
CA LYS A 15 7.16 -18.34 12.48
C LYS A 15 6.77 -18.48 13.96
N ASN A 16 6.27 -17.41 14.58
CA ASN A 16 6.02 -17.36 16.01
C ASN A 16 4.54 -17.27 16.39
N GLN A 17 3.60 -17.46 15.46
CA GLN A 17 2.15 -17.35 15.71
C GLN A 17 1.67 -18.06 17.00
N LYS A 18 2.18 -19.26 17.30
CA LYS A 18 1.82 -20.04 18.50
C LYS A 18 2.47 -19.51 19.80
N LYS A 19 3.46 -18.64 19.70
CA LYS A 19 4.23 -18.05 20.79
C LYS A 19 3.87 -16.58 21.03
N ILE A 20 2.94 -16.01 20.25
CA ILE A 20 2.45 -14.65 20.48
C ILE A 20 1.68 -14.64 21.79
N THR A 21 2.21 -13.93 22.78
CA THR A 21 1.58 -13.77 24.09
C THR A 21 0.94 -12.41 24.22
N LEU A 22 -0.04 -12.27 25.11
CA LEU A 22 -0.65 -10.96 25.41
C LEU A 22 0.40 -9.93 25.84
N LYS A 23 1.44 -10.34 26.59
CA LYS A 23 2.55 -9.47 26.98
C LYS A 23 3.27 -8.87 25.77
N LEU A 24 3.55 -9.69 24.76
CA LEU A 24 4.18 -9.22 23.53
C LEU A 24 3.27 -8.25 22.77
N VAL A 25 1.97 -8.55 22.69
CA VAL A 25 0.99 -7.67 22.02
C VAL A 25 0.93 -6.31 22.73
N LEU A 26 0.87 -6.29 24.07
CA LEU A 26 0.90 -5.06 24.85
C LEU A 26 2.20 -4.29 24.66
N PHE A 27 3.35 -4.97 24.67
CA PHE A 27 4.64 -4.35 24.39
C PHE A 27 4.67 -3.68 23.01
N VAL A 28 4.19 -4.38 21.97
CA VAL A 28 4.09 -3.84 20.61
C VAL A 28 3.14 -2.65 20.57
N ALA A 29 2.00 -2.71 21.25
CA ALA A 29 1.05 -1.61 21.32
C ALA A 29 1.69 -0.35 21.94
N VAL A 30 2.43 -0.50 23.04
CA VAL A 30 3.18 0.61 23.66
C VAL A 30 4.23 1.16 22.69
N CYS A 31 4.98 0.30 22.00
CA CYS A 31 5.95 0.72 20.99
C CYS A 31 5.30 1.47 19.81
N LEU A 32 4.10 1.07 19.39
CA LEU A 32 3.35 1.75 18.33
C LEU A 32 2.84 3.13 18.80
N VAL A 33 2.37 3.25 20.04
CA VAL A 33 1.97 4.53 20.63
C VAL A 33 3.18 5.47 20.74
N ALA A 34 4.29 4.99 21.29
CA ALA A 34 5.53 5.77 21.40
C ALA A 34 6.08 6.17 20.01
N GLY A 35 6.09 5.23 19.07
CA GLY A 35 6.52 5.47 17.69
C GLY A 35 5.61 6.46 16.96
N GLY A 36 4.29 6.39 17.19
CA GLY A 36 3.32 7.33 16.65
C GLY A 36 3.54 8.75 17.16
N TYR A 37 3.88 8.91 18.44
CA TYR A 37 4.24 10.19 19.02
C TYR A 37 5.52 10.76 18.37
N ILE A 38 6.59 9.95 18.28
CA ILE A 38 7.86 10.35 17.63
C ILE A 38 7.65 10.73 16.16
N PHE A 39 6.79 9.98 15.47
CA PHE A 39 6.39 10.28 14.09
C PHE A 39 5.73 11.65 14.00
N GLY A 40 4.82 11.98 14.91
CA GLY A 40 4.17 13.29 14.95
C GLY A 40 5.13 14.44 15.24
N VAL A 41 6.02 14.30 16.23
CA VAL A 41 7.07 15.30 16.51
C VAL A 41 7.95 15.51 15.27
N SER A 42 8.37 14.42 14.62
CA SER A 42 9.19 14.50 13.40
C SER A 42 8.43 15.18 12.25
N GLY A 43 7.12 14.93 12.14
CA GLY A 43 6.25 15.59 11.18
C GLY A 43 6.14 17.09 11.41
N ASN A 44 5.95 17.52 12.66
CA ASN A 44 5.91 18.93 13.04
C ASN A 44 7.21 19.65 12.68
N ILE A 45 8.38 19.06 12.98
CA ILE A 45 9.69 19.60 12.57
C ILE A 45 9.73 19.84 11.06
N ARG A 46 9.28 18.85 10.28
CA ARG A 46 9.26 18.96 8.81
C ARG A 46 8.35 20.12 8.36
N VAL A 47 7.12 20.20 8.85
CA VAL A 47 6.16 21.24 8.45
C VAL A 47 6.63 22.61 8.89
N ASN A 48 7.07 22.77 10.13
CA ASN A 48 7.54 24.06 10.66
C ASN A 48 8.75 24.59 9.88
N ASN A 49 9.65 23.69 9.46
CA ASN A 49 10.77 24.05 8.58
C ASN A 49 10.31 24.41 7.16
N THR A 50 9.40 23.63 6.56
CA THR A 50 8.87 23.89 5.20
C THR A 50 8.16 25.23 5.10
N TYR A 51 7.33 25.58 6.10
CA TYR A 51 6.57 26.82 6.13
C TYR A 51 7.26 27.94 6.92
N GLN A 52 8.52 27.73 7.34
CA GLN A 52 9.36 28.72 8.04
C GLN A 52 8.65 29.39 9.23
N THR A 53 7.89 28.62 10.00
CA THR A 53 7.03 29.17 11.07
C THR A 53 7.82 29.65 12.30
N GLY A 54 9.08 29.24 12.44
CA GLY A 54 9.90 29.51 13.62
C GLY A 54 9.44 28.78 14.88
N ALA A 55 8.46 27.88 14.77
CA ALA A 55 7.83 27.21 15.90
C ALA A 55 8.62 25.96 16.34
N PRO A 56 8.58 25.60 17.64
CA PRO A 56 9.28 24.42 18.16
C PRO A 56 8.71 23.11 17.59
N ALA A 57 9.47 22.02 17.70
CA ALA A 57 9.10 20.68 17.22
C ALA A 57 7.77 20.14 17.79
N THR A 58 7.35 20.63 18.96
CA THR A 58 6.10 20.23 19.62
C THR A 58 4.90 21.04 19.16
N ASN A 59 5.10 22.16 18.43
CA ASN A 59 3.99 22.92 17.88
C ASN A 59 3.52 22.27 16.56
N GLY A 60 2.30 21.75 16.58
CA GLY A 60 1.63 21.13 15.44
C GLY A 60 0.51 21.97 14.84
N ASP A 61 0.37 23.24 15.20
CA ASP A 61 -0.79 24.08 14.85
C ASP A 61 -0.95 24.23 13.34
N MET A 62 0.15 24.46 12.63
CA MET A 62 0.16 24.57 11.17
C MET A 62 -0.33 23.27 10.50
N PHE A 63 0.14 22.12 10.99
CA PHE A 63 -0.28 20.85 10.43
C PHE A 63 -1.73 20.50 10.77
N MET A 64 -2.17 20.83 11.98
CA MET A 64 -3.58 20.71 12.38
C MET A 64 -4.50 21.60 11.53
N LEU A 65 -4.04 22.80 11.15
CA LEU A 65 -4.76 23.67 10.22
C LEU A 65 -4.85 23.04 8.83
N ILE A 66 -3.73 22.58 8.26
CA ILE A 66 -3.70 21.92 6.94
C ILE A 66 -4.60 20.68 6.92
N GLY A 67 -4.52 19.84 7.97
CA GLY A 67 -5.30 18.62 8.07
C GLY A 67 -6.76 18.83 8.51
N GLY A 68 -7.18 20.07 8.78
CA GLY A 68 -8.56 20.39 9.17
C GLY A 68 -8.97 19.81 10.52
N ALA A 69 -8.09 19.87 11.54
CA ALA A 69 -8.41 19.42 12.89
C ALA A 69 -9.61 20.18 13.46
N THR A 70 -10.57 19.45 14.02
CA THR A 70 -11.72 20.03 14.72
C THR A 70 -11.29 20.70 16.02
N ASP A 71 -12.07 21.68 16.47
CA ASP A 71 -11.79 22.35 17.74
C ASP A 71 -11.91 21.38 18.92
N GLU A 72 -12.85 20.43 18.85
CA GLU A 72 -12.95 19.31 19.80
C GLU A 72 -11.63 18.53 19.94
N PHE A 73 -10.94 18.25 18.84
CA PHE A 73 -9.64 17.56 18.90
C PHE A 73 -8.56 18.48 19.49
N LYS A 74 -8.53 19.77 19.12
CA LYS A 74 -7.57 20.75 19.64
C LYS A 74 -7.71 20.94 21.15
N GLU A 75 -8.93 20.90 21.67
CA GLU A 75 -9.23 21.03 23.10
C GLU A 75 -9.12 19.70 23.88
N SER A 76 -9.06 18.56 23.18
CA SER A 76 -8.95 17.25 23.81
C SER A 76 -7.63 17.06 24.60
N PRO A 77 -7.59 16.16 25.60
CA PRO A 77 -6.36 15.82 26.33
C PRO A 77 -5.37 14.96 25.52
N ILE A 78 -5.70 14.58 24.28
CA ILE A 78 -4.84 13.76 23.43
C ILE A 78 -3.67 14.62 22.93
N PRO A 79 -2.40 14.15 23.05
CA PRO A 79 -1.25 14.85 22.47
C PRO A 79 -1.43 15.10 20.98
N LYS A 80 -1.17 16.34 20.54
CA LYS A 80 -1.52 16.80 19.19
C LYS A 80 -0.68 16.13 18.12
N GLU A 81 0.48 15.61 18.48
CA GLU A 81 1.36 14.82 17.62
C GLU A 81 0.64 13.56 17.10
N PHE A 82 -0.31 12.99 17.83
CA PHE A 82 -1.10 11.85 17.35
C PHE A 82 -2.04 12.20 16.18
N PHE A 83 -2.28 13.49 15.92
CA PHE A 83 -3.00 13.93 14.74
C PHE A 83 -2.34 13.45 13.45
N TRP A 84 -1.01 13.36 13.43
CA TRP A 84 -0.24 12.80 12.29
C TRP A 84 -0.62 11.37 11.98
N VAL A 85 -0.66 10.51 13.00
CA VAL A 85 -1.01 9.08 12.81
C VAL A 85 -2.46 8.96 12.33
N TYR A 86 -3.37 9.71 12.94
CA TYR A 86 -4.78 9.74 12.56
C TYR A 86 -4.95 10.18 11.11
N ILE A 87 -4.41 11.35 10.74
CA ILE A 87 -4.67 11.93 9.43
C ILE A 87 -4.00 11.13 8.31
N TYR A 88 -2.80 10.58 8.50
CA TYR A 88 -2.16 9.70 7.51
C TYR A 88 -2.87 8.35 7.35
N GLY A 89 -3.53 7.86 8.41
CA GLY A 89 -4.35 6.66 8.35
C GLY A 89 -5.71 6.90 7.69
N ALA A 90 -6.33 8.05 7.97
CA ALA A 90 -7.70 8.35 7.55
C ALA A 90 -7.78 9.05 6.19
N SER A 91 -6.82 9.91 5.83
CA SER A 91 -6.88 10.73 4.63
C SER A 91 -6.95 9.94 3.32
N PRO A 92 -6.29 8.78 3.15
CA PRO A 92 -6.42 8.00 1.92
C PRO A 92 -7.86 7.54 1.68
N LEU A 93 -8.53 7.07 2.74
CA LEU A 93 -9.93 6.66 2.69
C LEU A 93 -10.85 7.86 2.51
N ALA A 94 -10.55 8.97 3.18
CA ALA A 94 -11.36 10.18 3.09
C ALA A 94 -11.25 10.84 1.69
N ASN A 95 -10.08 10.80 1.06
CA ASN A 95 -9.89 11.18 -0.36
C ASN A 95 -10.67 10.26 -1.30
N PHE A 96 -10.69 8.96 -1.02
CA PHE A 96 -11.50 8.02 -1.81
C PHE A 96 -12.99 8.33 -1.69
N GLN A 97 -13.48 8.58 -0.46
CA GLN A 97 -14.87 8.98 -0.22
C GLN A 97 -15.21 10.31 -0.90
N LYS A 98 -14.33 11.30 -0.82
CA LYS A 98 -14.50 12.59 -1.50
C LYS A 98 -14.57 12.41 -3.01
N THR A 99 -13.69 11.60 -3.58
CA THR A 99 -13.72 11.25 -5.02
C THR A 99 -15.03 10.57 -5.42
N ILE A 100 -15.55 9.61 -4.64
CA ILE A 100 -16.86 8.99 -4.93
C ILE A 100 -18.00 10.02 -4.95
N LYS A 101 -17.94 11.01 -4.05
CA LYS A 101 -18.97 12.03 -3.92
C LYS A 101 -18.91 13.07 -5.05
N ASP A 102 -17.70 13.53 -5.36
CA ASP A 102 -17.48 14.71 -6.18
C ASP A 102 -17.22 14.33 -7.66
N TYR A 103 -16.81 13.09 -7.94
CA TYR A 103 -16.55 12.60 -9.29
C TYR A 103 -17.58 11.53 -9.68
N GLN A 104 -18.38 11.85 -10.70
CA GLN A 104 -19.19 10.87 -11.41
C GLN A 104 -18.68 10.73 -12.84
N PRO A 105 -18.41 9.52 -13.34
CA PRO A 105 -18.05 9.32 -14.73
C PRO A 105 -19.15 9.87 -15.64
N GLY A 106 -18.90 10.99 -16.30
CA GLY A 106 -19.88 11.66 -17.17
C GLY A 106 -20.17 10.92 -18.48
N ARG A 107 -19.64 9.70 -18.65
CA ARG A 107 -19.77 8.87 -19.86
C ARG A 107 -19.82 7.40 -19.51
N ASP A 108 -20.43 6.62 -20.39
CA ASP A 108 -20.46 5.17 -20.29
C ASP A 108 -19.04 4.57 -20.40
N ILE A 109 -18.82 3.54 -19.60
CA ILE A 109 -17.58 2.76 -19.58
C ILE A 109 -17.46 1.99 -20.90
N ASN A 110 -16.29 2.07 -21.53
CA ASN A 110 -16.00 1.33 -22.76
C ASN A 110 -14.70 0.50 -22.66
N PHE A 111 -14.38 -0.22 -23.73
CA PHE A 111 -13.18 -1.07 -23.79
C PHE A 111 -11.86 -0.30 -23.62
N ASN A 112 -11.79 0.96 -24.03
CA ASN A 112 -10.60 1.78 -23.84
C ASN A 112 -10.37 2.06 -22.35
N ASP A 113 -11.43 2.27 -21.57
CA ASP A 113 -11.32 2.49 -20.12
C ASP A 113 -10.81 1.24 -19.40
N LEU A 114 -11.28 0.06 -19.81
CA LEU A 114 -10.77 -1.21 -19.27
C LEU A 114 -9.29 -1.38 -19.57
N PHE A 115 -8.86 -1.02 -20.78
CA PHE A 115 -7.46 -1.06 -21.16
C PHE A 115 -6.61 -0.07 -20.35
N ILE A 116 -7.07 1.18 -20.19
CA ILE A 116 -6.43 2.19 -19.34
C ILE A 116 -6.31 1.67 -17.90
N PHE A 117 -7.35 1.05 -17.35
CA PHE A 117 -7.32 0.42 -16.03
C PHE A 117 -6.24 -0.66 -15.94
N LEU A 118 -6.19 -1.60 -16.88
CA LEU A 118 -5.21 -2.69 -16.86
C LEU A 118 -3.76 -2.16 -16.94
N VAL A 119 -3.53 -1.16 -17.80
CA VAL A 119 -2.20 -0.55 -17.96
C VAL A 119 -1.78 0.21 -16.71
N THR A 120 -2.65 1.06 -16.17
CA THR A 120 -2.26 2.00 -15.10
C THR A 120 -2.30 1.37 -13.71
N GLN A 121 -3.20 0.40 -13.47
CA GLN A 121 -3.45 -0.14 -12.13
C GLN A 121 -2.84 -1.52 -11.91
N ILE A 122 -2.69 -2.32 -12.96
CA ILE A 122 -2.26 -3.72 -12.84
C ILE A 122 -0.84 -3.92 -13.37
N ALA A 123 -0.49 -3.30 -14.50
CA ALA A 123 0.84 -3.46 -15.07
C ALA A 123 1.91 -2.83 -14.17
N PRO A 124 3.13 -3.41 -14.13
CA PRO A 124 4.27 -2.77 -13.50
C PRO A 124 4.55 -1.38 -14.07
N ASP A 125 4.96 -0.45 -13.23
CA ASP A 125 5.11 0.97 -13.57
C ASP A 125 6.13 1.24 -14.68
N PHE A 126 7.14 0.38 -14.86
CA PHE A 126 8.07 0.49 -16.00
C PHE A 126 7.41 0.17 -17.36
N ILE A 127 6.29 -0.56 -17.35
CA ILE A 127 5.44 -0.79 -18.53
C ILE A 127 4.44 0.36 -18.64
N SER A 128 3.71 0.66 -17.55
CA SER A 128 2.63 1.64 -17.58
C SER A 128 3.12 3.01 -18.05
N LYS A 129 4.25 3.51 -17.50
CA LYS A 129 4.82 4.81 -17.86
C LYS A 129 5.17 4.93 -19.34
N ARG A 130 5.62 3.83 -19.97
CA ARG A 130 5.95 3.81 -21.40
C ARG A 130 4.69 3.85 -22.26
N VAL A 131 3.69 3.07 -21.87
CA VAL A 131 2.41 2.97 -22.59
C VAL A 131 1.60 4.27 -22.45
N GLU A 132 1.55 4.85 -21.25
CA GLU A 132 0.94 6.15 -20.97
C GLU A 132 1.56 7.25 -21.84
N SER A 133 2.89 7.32 -21.90
CA SER A 133 3.60 8.29 -22.74
C SER A 133 3.35 8.07 -24.22
N SER A 134 3.29 6.82 -24.70
CA SER A 134 3.13 6.53 -26.13
C SER A 134 1.73 6.77 -26.66
N MET A 135 0.70 6.63 -25.82
CA MET A 135 -0.70 6.74 -26.23
C MET A 135 -1.38 7.98 -25.64
N ASN A 136 -0.63 8.84 -24.94
CA ASN A 136 -1.14 10.05 -24.30
C ASN A 136 -2.34 9.74 -23.36
N ILE A 137 -2.24 8.65 -22.59
CA ILE A 137 -3.25 8.29 -21.60
C ILE A 137 -3.28 9.38 -20.53
N LYS A 138 -4.45 9.93 -20.26
CA LYS A 138 -4.70 10.84 -19.15
C LYS A 138 -5.77 10.22 -18.25
N VAL A 139 -5.46 10.14 -16.97
CA VAL A 139 -6.42 9.76 -15.92
C VAL A 139 -6.87 11.06 -15.26
N ASP A 140 -8.17 11.19 -15.03
CA ASP A 140 -8.74 12.38 -14.42
C ASP A 140 -8.18 12.62 -13.01
N GLU A 141 -8.14 13.89 -12.62
CA GLU A 141 -7.58 14.29 -11.33
C GLU A 141 -8.43 13.78 -10.16
N LEU A 142 -7.74 13.41 -9.08
CA LEU A 142 -8.38 12.92 -7.86
C LEU A 142 -8.99 14.08 -7.08
N SER A 143 -10.19 13.88 -6.51
CA SER A 143 -10.77 14.86 -5.59
C SER A 143 -10.15 14.67 -4.20
N LEU A 144 -9.17 15.50 -3.88
CA LEU A 144 -8.42 15.46 -2.62
C LEU A 144 -9.02 16.40 -1.58
N ILE A 145 -8.93 16.05 -0.29
CA ILE A 145 -9.37 16.92 0.81
C ILE A 145 -8.53 18.19 0.87
N THR A 146 -7.21 18.04 0.76
CA THR A 146 -6.25 19.14 0.60
C THR A 146 -5.08 18.65 -0.26
N PRO A 147 -4.40 19.53 -1.02
CA PRO A 147 -3.27 19.14 -1.87
C PRO A 147 -2.09 18.51 -1.12
N GLU A 148 -1.90 18.84 0.16
CA GLU A 148 -0.85 18.29 1.01
C GLU A 148 -1.09 16.82 1.40
N LEU A 149 -2.36 16.38 1.38
CA LEU A 149 -2.78 15.01 1.66
C LEU A 149 -3.18 14.32 0.35
N ASN A 150 -2.23 14.18 -0.57
CA ASN A 150 -2.47 13.74 -1.95
C ASN A 150 -2.51 12.22 -2.18
N VAL A 151 -2.40 11.42 -1.13
CA VAL A 151 -2.43 9.95 -1.25
C VAL A 151 -3.87 9.46 -1.10
N GLY A 152 -4.32 8.60 -2.02
CA GLY A 152 -5.58 7.88 -1.91
C GLY A 152 -5.39 6.39 -1.63
N THR A 153 -6.50 5.65 -1.50
CA THR A 153 -6.45 4.18 -1.40
C THR A 153 -6.04 3.52 -2.72
N SER A 154 -5.74 2.23 -2.74
CA SER A 154 -5.56 1.46 -3.99
C SER A 154 -6.77 1.51 -4.92
N PHE A 155 -7.95 1.84 -4.39
CA PHE A 155 -9.21 1.82 -5.14
C PHE A 155 -9.55 3.14 -5.81
N ILE A 156 -8.89 4.24 -5.43
CA ILE A 156 -9.28 5.59 -5.86
C ILE A 156 -9.20 5.76 -7.38
N VAL A 157 -8.09 5.32 -7.99
CA VAL A 157 -7.88 5.45 -9.43
C VAL A 157 -8.73 4.41 -10.19
N ALA A 158 -8.89 3.21 -9.64
CA ALA A 158 -9.79 2.20 -10.21
C ALA A 158 -11.23 2.74 -10.33
N TYR A 159 -11.69 3.48 -9.32
CA TYR A 159 -12.98 4.14 -9.33
C TYR A 159 -13.05 5.30 -10.34
N VAL A 160 -12.00 6.12 -10.45
CA VAL A 160 -11.98 7.21 -11.43
C VAL A 160 -12.10 6.69 -12.86
N ILE A 161 -11.45 5.57 -13.18
CA ILE A 161 -11.46 5.01 -14.54
C ILE A 161 -12.75 4.25 -14.87
N LEU A 162 -13.24 3.42 -13.94
CA LEU A 162 -14.32 2.45 -14.20
C LEU A 162 -15.48 2.51 -13.20
N GLY A 163 -15.53 3.50 -12.31
CA GLY A 163 -16.50 3.56 -11.21
C GLY A 163 -16.41 2.36 -10.26
N TRP A 164 -17.53 2.00 -9.64
CA TRP A 164 -17.64 0.82 -8.78
C TRP A 164 -17.22 -0.51 -9.46
N PRO A 165 -17.53 -0.76 -10.74
CA PRO A 165 -16.98 -1.92 -11.46
C PRO A 165 -15.45 -2.00 -11.40
N GLY A 166 -14.73 -0.89 -11.47
CA GLY A 166 -13.28 -0.84 -11.32
C GLY A 166 -12.79 -1.30 -9.96
N VAL A 167 -13.45 -0.85 -8.89
CA VAL A 167 -13.14 -1.23 -7.51
C VAL A 167 -13.33 -2.74 -7.31
N VAL A 168 -14.44 -3.28 -7.81
CA VAL A 168 -14.73 -4.72 -7.75
C VAL A 168 -13.71 -5.51 -8.56
N LEU A 169 -13.42 -5.08 -9.79
CA LEU A 169 -12.46 -5.75 -10.66
C LEU A 169 -11.04 -5.76 -10.06
N PHE A 170 -10.58 -4.62 -9.54
CA PHE A 170 -9.29 -4.52 -8.86
C PHE A 170 -9.20 -5.47 -7.66
N THR A 171 -10.26 -5.52 -6.85
CA THR A 171 -10.35 -6.44 -5.70
C THR A 171 -10.27 -7.90 -6.16
N LEU A 172 -11.04 -8.27 -7.20
CA LEU A 172 -11.00 -9.62 -7.76
C LEU A 172 -9.61 -9.98 -8.28
N ILE A 173 -8.95 -9.09 -9.04
CA ILE A 173 -7.59 -9.32 -9.55
C ILE A 173 -6.61 -9.52 -8.39
N LEU A 174 -6.68 -8.68 -7.35
CA LEU A 174 -5.79 -8.75 -6.20
C LEU A 174 -5.93 -10.10 -5.46
N PHE A 175 -7.15 -10.51 -5.12
CA PHE A 175 -7.39 -11.75 -4.39
C PHE A 175 -7.16 -13.00 -5.24
N THR A 176 -7.63 -13.02 -6.50
CA THR A 176 -7.40 -14.16 -7.40
C THR A 176 -5.91 -14.32 -7.73
N GLY A 177 -5.21 -13.21 -7.96
CA GLY A 177 -3.76 -13.19 -8.16
C GLY A 177 -3.01 -13.74 -6.93
N ALA A 178 -3.41 -13.33 -5.72
CA ALA A 178 -2.83 -13.83 -4.48
C ALA A 178 -3.05 -15.33 -4.27
N LEU A 179 -4.28 -15.82 -4.47
CA LEU A 179 -4.60 -17.24 -4.35
C LEU A 179 -3.86 -18.07 -5.42
N GLY A 180 -3.84 -17.60 -6.67
CA GLY A 180 -3.08 -18.22 -7.75
C GLY A 180 -1.59 -18.28 -7.47
N TYR A 181 -1.02 -17.22 -6.90
CA TYR A 181 0.37 -17.15 -6.47
C TYR A 181 0.70 -18.19 -5.40
N ILE A 182 -0.11 -18.27 -4.34
CA ILE A 182 0.06 -19.25 -3.25
C ILE A 182 -0.03 -20.67 -3.80
N TRP A 183 -1.04 -20.94 -4.64
CA TRP A 183 -1.23 -22.24 -5.28
C TRP A 183 -0.02 -22.63 -6.14
N LEU A 184 0.51 -21.70 -6.93
CA LEU A 184 1.68 -21.92 -7.77
C LEU A 184 2.91 -22.28 -6.92
N LEU A 185 3.21 -21.53 -5.87
CA LEU A 185 4.34 -21.82 -4.99
C LEU A 185 4.22 -23.17 -4.29
N LYS A 186 3.00 -23.56 -3.87
CA LYS A 186 2.75 -24.91 -3.32
C LYS A 186 3.04 -26.00 -4.35
N ARG A 187 2.59 -25.83 -5.59
CA ARG A 187 2.80 -26.81 -6.69
C ARG A 187 4.27 -26.94 -7.10
N LEU A 188 5.06 -25.90 -6.87
CA LEU A 188 6.50 -25.92 -7.08
C LEU A 188 7.27 -26.58 -5.94
N THR A 189 6.60 -26.91 -4.81
CA THR A 189 7.27 -27.35 -3.56
C THR A 189 8.46 -26.46 -3.21
N SER A 190 8.28 -25.15 -3.45
CA SER A 190 9.39 -24.20 -3.47
C SER A 190 9.93 -24.00 -2.06
N THR A 191 11.25 -24.12 -1.90
CA THR A 191 11.94 -23.75 -0.65
C THR A 191 11.71 -22.26 -0.31
N TYR A 192 11.34 -21.45 -1.31
CA TYR A 192 11.04 -20.02 -1.20
C TYR A 192 9.57 -19.71 -0.87
N PHE A 193 8.75 -20.71 -0.51
CA PHE A 193 7.34 -20.52 -0.17
C PHE A 193 7.12 -19.45 0.91
N LEU A 194 7.90 -19.51 2.00
CA LEU A 194 7.80 -18.53 3.09
C LEU A 194 8.14 -17.11 2.61
N SER A 195 9.22 -16.95 1.83
CA SER A 195 9.61 -15.66 1.29
C SER A 195 8.53 -15.09 0.36
N GLY A 196 7.93 -15.92 -0.48
CA GLY A 196 6.82 -15.51 -1.34
C GLY A 196 5.60 -15.06 -0.54
N LEU A 197 5.23 -15.77 0.53
CA LEU A 197 4.14 -15.35 1.42
C LEU A 197 4.43 -14.02 2.12
N VAL A 198 5.67 -13.79 2.54
CA VAL A 198 6.07 -12.55 3.22
C VAL A 198 5.98 -11.36 2.26
N ILE A 199 6.46 -11.51 1.03
CA ILE A 199 6.36 -10.48 -0.01
C ILE A 199 4.88 -10.19 -0.31
N LEU A 200 4.06 -11.24 -0.47
CA LEU A 200 2.63 -11.11 -0.73
C LEU A 200 1.90 -10.36 0.39
N ASN A 201 2.13 -10.72 1.65
CA ASN A 201 1.52 -10.02 2.79
C ASN A 201 1.96 -8.55 2.86
N THR A 202 3.23 -8.28 2.56
CA THR A 202 3.75 -6.90 2.51
C THR A 202 3.06 -6.11 1.41
N LEU A 203 2.86 -6.70 0.23
CA LEU A 203 2.12 -6.08 -0.87
C LEU A 203 0.65 -5.82 -0.52
N PHE A 204 -0.02 -6.74 0.18
CA PHE A 204 -1.39 -6.53 0.66
C PHE A 204 -1.49 -5.37 1.66
N LEU A 205 -0.57 -5.31 2.62
CA LEU A 205 -0.51 -4.21 3.59
C LEU A 205 -0.27 -2.86 2.88
N MET A 206 0.60 -2.83 1.87
CA MET A 206 0.87 -1.61 1.12
C MET A 206 -0.29 -1.19 0.22
N ASN A 207 -1.08 -2.11 -0.30
CA ASN A 207 -2.29 -1.77 -1.07
C ASN A 207 -3.38 -1.03 -0.26
N THR A 208 -3.16 -0.68 1.01
CA THR A 208 -3.93 0.41 1.64
C THR A 208 -3.74 1.76 0.92
N PHE A 209 -2.63 1.95 0.21
CA PHE A 209 -2.30 3.16 -0.54
C PHE A 209 -2.34 2.92 -2.07
N SER A 210 -2.60 3.98 -2.82
CA SER A 210 -2.61 3.98 -4.29
C SER A 210 -1.30 3.50 -4.92
N ASN A 211 -1.38 2.83 -6.07
CA ASN A 211 -0.25 2.41 -6.93
C ASN A 211 0.70 1.34 -6.36
N MET A 212 0.38 0.71 -5.22
CA MET A 212 1.32 -0.25 -4.60
C MET A 212 1.41 -1.59 -5.33
N LEU A 213 0.35 -1.99 -6.06
CA LEU A 213 0.39 -3.14 -6.95
C LEU A 213 1.20 -2.87 -8.23
N SER A 214 1.02 -1.71 -8.86
CA SER A 214 1.76 -1.35 -10.08
C SER A 214 3.22 -0.96 -9.80
N PHE A 215 3.55 -0.53 -8.59
CA PHE A 215 4.92 -0.21 -8.21
C PHE A 215 5.86 -1.43 -8.30
N SER A 216 6.70 -1.44 -9.35
CA SER A 216 7.60 -2.57 -9.64
C SER A 216 8.59 -2.87 -8.51
N GLY A 217 9.01 -1.85 -7.77
CA GLY A 217 9.87 -2.03 -6.59
C GLY A 217 9.28 -2.96 -5.53
N LEU A 218 7.96 -3.14 -5.50
CA LEU A 218 7.28 -4.08 -4.60
C LEU A 218 6.73 -5.30 -5.34
N SER A 219 5.95 -5.11 -6.41
CA SER A 219 5.26 -6.21 -7.09
C SER A 219 6.19 -7.14 -7.86
N PHE A 220 7.29 -6.61 -8.42
CA PHE A 220 8.27 -7.44 -9.14
C PHE A 220 9.00 -8.43 -8.21
N GLN A 221 9.05 -8.15 -6.90
CA GLN A 221 9.65 -9.05 -5.93
C GLN A 221 8.94 -10.42 -5.89
N LEU A 222 7.65 -10.48 -6.23
CA LEU A 222 6.87 -11.72 -6.29
C LEU A 222 7.40 -12.71 -7.34
N VAL A 223 8.11 -12.21 -8.36
CA VAL A 223 8.67 -13.03 -9.44
C VAL A 223 9.80 -13.94 -8.94
N TYR A 224 10.63 -13.48 -8.00
CA TYR A 224 11.83 -14.24 -7.57
C TYR A 224 11.51 -15.60 -6.95
N PRO A 225 10.57 -15.75 -5.98
CA PRO A 225 10.23 -17.05 -5.42
C PRO A 225 9.70 -18.06 -6.45
N ILE A 226 9.03 -17.57 -7.52
CA ILE A 226 8.57 -18.40 -8.63
C ILE A 226 9.75 -18.86 -9.46
N LEU A 227 10.59 -17.93 -9.94
CA LEU A 227 11.73 -18.26 -10.81
C LEU A 227 12.70 -19.23 -10.12
N LEU A 228 13.04 -18.96 -8.87
CA LEU A 228 13.95 -19.83 -8.11
C LEU A 228 13.31 -21.20 -7.83
N GLY A 229 12.00 -21.24 -7.54
CA GLY A 229 11.27 -22.51 -7.39
C GLY A 229 11.22 -23.34 -8.68
N LEU A 230 11.09 -22.70 -9.84
CA LEU A 230 11.15 -23.37 -11.14
C LEU A 230 12.55 -23.96 -11.41
N LEU A 231 13.61 -23.19 -11.12
CA LEU A 231 14.99 -23.66 -11.26
C LEU A 231 15.30 -24.85 -10.35
N GLU A 232 14.83 -24.81 -9.10
CA GLU A 232 14.98 -25.90 -8.14
C GLU A 232 14.28 -27.18 -8.61
N LYS A 233 13.02 -27.07 -9.02
CA LYS A 233 12.24 -28.19 -9.56
C LYS A 233 12.87 -28.80 -10.82
N HIS A 234 13.43 -27.97 -11.69
CA HIS A 234 14.14 -28.45 -12.88
C HIS A 234 15.43 -29.22 -12.52
N LYS A 235 16.19 -28.73 -11.53
CA LYS A 235 17.38 -29.44 -11.02
C LYS A 235 17.03 -30.79 -10.41
N GLN A 236 15.99 -30.86 -9.58
CA GLN A 236 15.52 -32.11 -8.96
C GLN A 236 15.07 -33.14 -10.01
N LYS A 237 14.42 -32.70 -11.10
CA LYS A 237 14.04 -33.60 -12.19
C LYS A 237 15.26 -34.16 -12.92
N LYS A 238 16.28 -33.35 -13.19
CA LYS A 238 17.54 -33.79 -13.83
C LYS A 238 18.32 -34.79 -12.98
N SER A 239 18.42 -34.56 -11.66
CA SER A 239 19.12 -35.49 -10.78
C SER A 239 18.47 -36.88 -10.73
N VAL A 240 17.13 -36.96 -10.80
CA VAL A 240 16.41 -38.24 -10.84
C VAL A 240 16.60 -39.00 -12.16
N VAL A 241 16.75 -38.27 -13.28
CA VAL A 241 16.99 -38.88 -14.61
C VAL A 241 18.40 -39.46 -14.72
N ASN A 242 19.42 -38.81 -14.15
CA ASN A 242 20.81 -39.27 -14.21
C ASN A 242 21.14 -40.46 -13.29
N ILE A 243 20.20 -40.90 -12.45
CA ILE A 243 20.37 -42.04 -11.52
C ILE A 243 19.70 -43.32 -12.08
N LYS A 244 19.00 -43.24 -13.22
CA LYS A 244 18.43 -44.39 -13.94
C LYS A 244 19.31 -44.76 -15.14
#